data_AF-A0A372RPM3-F1
#
_entry.id   AF-A0A372RPM3-F1
#
_cell.length_a   1.000
_cell.length_b   1.000
_cell.length_c   1.000
_cell.angle_alpha   90.00
_cell.angle_beta   90.00
_cell.angle_gamma   90.00
#
_symmetry.space_group_name_H-M   'P 1'
#
loop_
_entity.id
_entity.type
_entity.pdbx_description
1 polymer ?
#
loop_
_entity_poly.entity_id
_entity_poly.type
_entity_poly.pdbx_seq_one_letter_code
_entity_poly.pdbx_strand_id
1 'polypeptide(L)'
;MSCSKLFSGDLPELTYEIIKYFQNDISTLHSCILVNKLWCRLAIPLLWEDPFSFRTGNYNVIEIYLDNLNDDLKSKLSKYKINDDSLIPSNTLFNYAKFLKYLNISDIISCVEMWFEVPVRTSKPGNRYFLKDL
;
A
#
# COMPACT_ATOMS: atom_id res chain seq x y z
N MET A 1 7.49 -39.24 27.76
CA MET A 1 8.47 -38.15 27.61
C MET A 1 7.80 -37.06 26.80
N SER A 2 7.20 -36.11 27.51
CA SER A 2 6.38 -35.03 26.95
C SER A 2 7.12 -33.72 27.24
N CYS A 3 7.67 -33.09 26.20
CA CYS A 3 8.04 -31.66 26.11
C CYS A 3 8.91 -31.46 24.84
N SER A 4 8.30 -31.43 23.66
CA SER A 4 9.02 -31.08 22.42
C SER A 4 8.21 -30.20 21.47
N LYS A 5 7.27 -29.39 21.99
CA LYS A 5 6.47 -28.46 21.16
C LYS A 5 6.22 -27.06 21.75
N LEU A 6 6.75 -26.73 22.93
CA LEU A 6 6.41 -25.46 23.60
C LEU A 6 7.33 -24.27 23.30
N PHE A 7 8.48 -24.47 22.66
CA PHE A 7 9.36 -23.37 22.28
C PHE A 7 9.84 -23.54 20.85
N SER A 8 9.15 -22.89 19.92
CA SER A 8 9.74 -22.55 18.61
C SER A 8 10.58 -21.27 18.66
N GLY A 9 10.87 -20.74 19.86
CA GLY A 9 11.74 -19.58 20.08
C GLY A 9 11.11 -18.21 19.75
N ASP A 10 10.11 -18.19 18.88
CA ASP A 10 9.35 -16.99 18.58
C ASP A 10 8.26 -16.76 19.63
N LEU A 11 8.23 -15.56 20.23
CA LEU A 11 7.13 -15.08 21.07
C LEU A 11 6.40 -13.95 20.32
N PRO A 12 5.41 -14.29 19.46
CA PRO A 12 4.74 -13.33 18.58
C PRO A 12 4.08 -12.19 19.34
N GLU A 13 3.56 -12.44 20.54
CA GLU A 13 2.88 -11.44 21.36
C GLU A 13 3.85 -10.35 21.83
N LEU A 14 5.02 -10.72 22.36
CA LEU A 14 6.05 -9.73 22.73
C LEU A 14 6.60 -9.00 21.51
N THR A 15 6.82 -9.74 20.42
CA THR A 15 7.29 -9.14 19.16
C THR A 15 6.28 -8.11 18.65
N TYR A 16 4.99 -8.42 18.73
CA TYR A 16 3.93 -7.50 18.34
C TYR A 16 3.91 -6.25 19.22
N GLU A 17 4.01 -6.39 20.55
CA GLU A 17 4.07 -5.22 21.45
C GLU A 17 5.27 -4.31 21.15
N ILE A 18 6.44 -4.88 20.82
CA ILE A 18 7.61 -4.11 20.39
C ILE A 18 7.32 -3.37 19.07
N ILE A 19 6.80 -4.08 18.05
CA ILE A 19 6.52 -3.46 16.74
C ILE A 19 5.43 -2.38 16.86
N LYS A 20 4.41 -2.61 17.69
CA LYS A 20 3.31 -1.68 17.95
C LYS A 20 3.79 -0.36 18.56
N TYR A 21 4.87 -0.37 19.33
CA TYR A 21 5.50 0.87 19.81
C TYR A 21 5.90 1.82 18.65
N PHE A 22 6.22 1.25 17.48
CA PHE A 22 6.57 1.99 16.27
C PHE A 22 5.38 2.29 15.36
N GLN A 23 4.12 2.13 15.81
CA GLN A 23 2.93 2.31 14.95
C GLN A 23 2.89 3.65 14.18
N ASN A 24 3.46 4.71 14.74
CA ASN A 24 3.51 6.05 14.12
C ASN A 24 4.84 6.34 13.41
N ASP A 25 5.82 5.43 13.49
CA ASP A 25 7.11 5.55 12.82
C ASP A 25 7.15 4.61 11.62
N ILE A 26 6.66 5.13 10.49
CA ILE A 26 6.54 4.41 9.22
C ILE A 26 7.89 3.96 8.69
N SER A 27 8.96 4.74 8.88
CA SER A 27 10.31 4.36 8.46
C SER A 27 10.81 3.15 9.23
N THR A 28 10.55 3.10 10.54
CA THR A 28 10.89 1.94 11.37
C THR A 28 10.03 0.74 11.03
N LEU A 29 8.72 0.90 10.83
CA LEU A 29 7.84 -0.20 10.41
C LEU A 29 8.22 -0.77 9.03
N HIS A 30 8.62 0.08 8.08
CA HIS A 30 9.20 -0.37 6.81
C HIS A 30 10.49 -1.17 7.00
N SER A 31 11.30 -0.84 8.00
CA SER A 31 12.48 -1.65 8.33
C SER A 31 12.06 -2.99 8.95
N CYS A 32 11.05 -2.99 9.82
CA CYS A 32 10.50 -4.21 10.44
C CYS A 32 10.01 -5.23 9.42
N ILE A 33 9.33 -4.81 8.35
CA ILE A 33 8.79 -5.75 7.35
C ILE A 33 9.89 -6.53 6.60
N LEU A 34 11.13 -6.04 6.60
CA LEU A 34 12.26 -6.65 5.91
C LEU A 34 13.06 -7.60 6.81
N VAL A 35 12.80 -7.64 8.12
CA VAL A 35 13.58 -8.44 9.08
C VAL A 35 13.37 -9.94 8.86
N ASN A 36 12.11 -10.40 8.96
CA ASN A 36 11.73 -11.80 8.73
C ASN A 36 10.22 -11.91 8.50
N LYS A 37 9.74 -13.15 8.22
CA LYS A 37 8.33 -13.41 7.92
C LYS A 37 7.37 -13.10 9.08
N LEU A 38 7.81 -13.25 10.34
CA LEU A 38 7.00 -12.94 11.52
C LEU A 38 6.82 -11.42 11.65
N TRP A 39 7.92 -10.67 11.63
CA TRP A 39 7.90 -9.21 11.72
C TRP A 39 7.15 -8.58 10.55
N CYS A 40 7.32 -9.11 9.33
CA CYS A 40 6.54 -8.73 8.15
C CYS A 40 5.04 -8.86 8.40
N ARG A 41 4.57 -10.01 8.89
CA ARG A 41 3.15 -10.26 9.15
C ARG A 41 2.57 -9.36 10.25
N LEU A 42 3.39 -8.97 11.23
CA LEU A 42 2.95 -8.13 12.35
C LEU A 42 2.98 -6.62 12.01
N ALA A 43 3.95 -6.18 11.22
CA ALA A 43 4.11 -4.77 10.86
C ALA A 43 3.22 -4.33 9.69
N ILE A 44 2.89 -5.22 8.74
CA ILE A 44 2.03 -4.88 7.59
C ILE A 44 0.65 -4.34 8.03
N PRO A 45 -0.08 -4.96 8.97
CA PRO A 45 -1.34 -4.41 9.45
C PRO A 45 -1.20 -2.98 9.98
N LEU A 46 -0.12 -2.68 10.71
CA LEU A 46 0.15 -1.36 11.29
C LEU A 46 0.46 -0.32 10.21
N LEU A 47 1.27 -0.67 9.21
CA LEU A 47 1.58 0.20 8.06
C LEU A 47 0.34 0.56 7.24
N TRP A 48 -0.61 -0.38 7.16
CA TRP A 48 -1.80 -0.26 6.30
C TRP A 48 -3.06 0.19 7.06
N GLU A 49 -2.94 0.63 8.31
CA GLU A 49 -4.08 1.19 9.06
C GLU A 49 -4.55 2.52 8.47
N ASP A 50 -3.63 3.34 7.98
CA ASP A 50 -3.88 4.63 7.35
C ASP A 50 -2.90 4.91 6.19
N PRO A 51 -3.04 4.22 5.06
CA PRO A 51 -2.06 4.28 3.98
C PRO A 51 -2.10 5.58 3.17
N PHE A 52 -3.13 6.43 3.37
CA PHE A 52 -3.30 7.70 2.66
C PHE A 52 -2.79 8.91 3.46
N SER A 53 -2.69 8.81 4.79
CA SER A 53 -2.15 9.89 5.63
C SER A 53 -0.68 10.23 5.34
N PHE A 54 0.08 9.28 4.78
CA PHE A 54 1.50 9.45 4.53
C PHE A 54 1.75 9.93 3.11
N ARG A 55 2.23 11.18 2.98
CA ARG A 55 2.76 11.73 1.72
C ARG A 55 4.17 11.20 1.44
N THR A 56 4.32 9.88 1.32
CA THR A 56 5.63 9.25 1.04
C THR A 56 6.06 9.36 -0.44
N GLY A 57 5.34 10.12 -1.26
CA GLY A 57 5.67 10.32 -2.68
C GLY A 57 5.47 9.06 -3.55
N ASN A 58 5.24 7.91 -2.92
CA ASN A 58 4.91 6.65 -3.57
C ASN A 58 3.40 6.42 -3.51
N TYR A 59 2.69 6.91 -4.53
CA TYR A 59 1.23 6.84 -4.62
C TYR A 59 0.73 5.50 -5.20
N ASN A 60 1.61 4.49 -5.31
CA ASN A 60 1.25 3.16 -5.82
C ASN A 60 0.29 2.42 -4.87
N VAL A 61 0.07 2.94 -3.66
CA VAL A 61 -1.03 2.51 -2.76
C VAL A 61 -2.36 2.48 -3.51
N ILE A 62 -2.63 3.46 -4.37
CA ILE A 62 -3.87 3.51 -5.15
C ILE A 62 -4.00 2.30 -6.06
N GLU A 63 -2.92 1.87 -6.70
CA GLU A 63 -2.93 0.71 -7.61
C GLU A 63 -3.33 -0.58 -6.89
N ILE A 64 -2.88 -0.75 -5.65
CA ILE A 64 -3.24 -1.89 -4.80
C ILE A 64 -4.75 -1.91 -4.50
N TYR A 65 -5.36 -0.74 -4.27
CA TYR A 65 -6.81 -0.64 -4.08
C TYR A 65 -7.59 -0.79 -5.39
N LEU A 66 -7.07 -0.25 -6.50
CA LEU A 66 -7.67 -0.40 -7.82
C LEU A 66 -7.71 -1.85 -8.28
N ASP A 67 -6.73 -2.67 -7.90
CA ASP A 67 -6.75 -4.11 -8.20
C ASP A 67 -7.92 -4.84 -7.49
N ASN A 68 -8.37 -4.34 -6.35
CA ASN A 68 -9.51 -4.94 -5.64
C ASN A 68 -10.88 -4.47 -6.18
N LEU A 69 -10.92 -3.63 -7.23
CA LEU A 69 -12.17 -3.18 -7.84
C LEU A 69 -12.78 -4.21 -8.79
N ASN A 70 -14.10 -4.11 -9.01
CA ASN A 70 -14.80 -4.92 -9.99
C ASN A 70 -14.33 -4.62 -11.43
N ASP A 71 -14.41 -5.62 -12.31
CA ASP A 71 -13.95 -5.53 -13.70
C ASP A 71 -14.63 -4.39 -14.49
N ASP A 72 -15.90 -4.09 -14.21
CA ASP A 72 -16.60 -2.94 -14.81
C ASP A 72 -15.92 -1.61 -14.47
N LEU A 73 -15.54 -1.40 -13.21
CA LEU A 73 -14.84 -0.19 -12.77
C LEU A 73 -13.42 -0.14 -13.32
N LYS A 74 -12.71 -1.28 -13.34
CA LYS A 74 -11.39 -1.39 -13.97
C LYS A 74 -11.45 -1.01 -15.46
N SER A 75 -12.47 -1.49 -16.18
CA SER A 75 -12.67 -1.19 -17.61
C SER A 75 -13.02 0.27 -17.89
N LYS A 76 -13.67 0.96 -16.94
CA LYS A 76 -13.92 2.40 -17.02
C LYS A 76 -12.65 3.20 -16.76
N LEU A 77 -11.85 2.79 -15.77
CA LEU A 77 -10.58 3.43 -15.44
C LEU A 77 -9.52 3.24 -16.52
N SER A 78 -9.48 2.10 -17.20
CA SER A 78 -8.54 1.86 -18.30
C SER A 78 -8.76 2.82 -19.48
N LYS A 79 -9.99 3.31 -19.69
CA LYS A 79 -10.28 4.32 -20.72
C LYS A 79 -9.60 5.66 -20.46
N TYR A 80 -9.31 5.97 -19.18
CA TYR A 80 -8.67 7.22 -18.77
C TYR A 80 -7.15 7.08 -18.55
N LYS A 81 -6.62 5.85 -18.57
CA LYS A 81 -5.20 5.58 -18.43
C LYS A 81 -4.59 5.18 -19.77
N ILE A 82 -3.67 6.02 -20.22
CA ILE A 82 -2.79 5.81 -21.38
C ILE A 82 -2.07 4.46 -21.21
N ASN A 83 -2.26 3.57 -22.18
CA ASN A 83 -1.56 2.30 -22.44
C ASN A 83 -0.30 2.05 -21.59
N ASP A 84 -0.45 1.53 -20.38
CA ASP A 84 0.63 0.82 -19.71
C ASP A 84 0.03 -0.45 -19.11
N ASP A 85 0.21 -1.56 -19.82
CA ASP A 85 -0.18 -2.93 -19.43
C ASP A 85 0.54 -3.41 -18.15
N SER A 86 1.32 -2.54 -17.49
CA SER A 86 2.10 -2.85 -16.29
C SER A 86 1.36 -2.60 -14.97
N LEU A 87 0.12 -2.10 -15.00
CA LEU A 87 -0.44 -1.38 -13.87
C LEU A 87 -1.01 -2.19 -12.70
N ILE A 88 -0.94 -3.53 -12.74
CA ILE A 88 -1.69 -4.32 -11.76
C ILE A 88 -0.89 -5.55 -11.30
N PRO A 89 -0.28 -5.51 -10.11
CA PRO A 89 0.30 -6.70 -9.51
C PRO A 89 -0.84 -7.61 -9.04
N SER A 90 -1.24 -8.56 -9.88
CA SER A 90 -2.34 -9.51 -9.65
C SER A 90 -2.08 -10.55 -8.53
N ASN A 91 -1.01 -10.38 -7.75
CA ASN A 91 -0.57 -11.34 -6.73
C ASN A 91 -0.09 -10.67 -5.44
N THR A 92 -0.90 -9.77 -4.87
CA THR A 92 -0.59 -9.18 -3.55
C THR A 92 -0.50 -10.27 -2.47
N LEU A 93 0.59 -10.30 -1.71
CA LEU A 93 0.82 -11.28 -0.64
C LEU A 93 -0.19 -11.17 0.50
N PHE A 94 -0.77 -9.98 0.69
CA PHE A 94 -1.72 -9.67 1.75
C PHE A 94 -2.98 -9.03 1.17
N ASN A 95 -4.12 -9.24 1.84
CA ASN A 95 -5.33 -8.46 1.60
C ASN A 95 -5.21 -7.12 2.33
N TYR A 96 -4.54 -6.16 1.68
CA TYR A 96 -4.28 -4.83 2.24
C TYR A 96 -5.55 -4.05 2.58
N ALA A 97 -6.62 -4.24 1.79
CA ALA A 97 -7.91 -3.59 2.06
C ALA A 97 -8.49 -3.97 3.43
N LYS A 98 -8.21 -5.19 3.93
CA LYS A 98 -8.66 -5.64 5.25
C LYS A 98 -8.00 -4.87 6.42
N PHE A 99 -6.83 -4.27 6.21
CA PHE A 99 -6.09 -3.59 7.27
C PHE A 99 -6.43 -2.11 7.41
N LEU A 100 -7.17 -1.56 6.45
CA LEU A 100 -7.60 -0.16 6.47
C LEU A 100 -8.49 0.13 7.68
N LYS A 101 -8.05 1.04 8.55
CA LYS A 101 -8.81 1.48 9.73
C LYS A 101 -9.24 2.94 9.64
N TYR A 102 -8.40 3.79 9.05
CA TYR A 102 -8.64 5.21 8.91
C TYR A 102 -8.79 5.56 7.44
N LEU A 103 -9.78 6.39 7.14
CA LEU A 103 -10.11 6.81 5.79
C LEU A 103 -10.47 8.29 5.80
N ASN A 104 -9.47 9.13 5.58
CA ASN A 104 -9.67 10.56 5.41
C ASN A 104 -9.89 10.86 3.92
N ILE A 105 -11.07 11.38 3.59
CA ILE A 105 -11.47 11.69 2.22
C ILE A 105 -10.53 12.74 1.59
N SER A 106 -10.11 13.74 2.37
CA SER A 106 -9.19 14.78 1.90
C SER A 106 -7.82 14.20 1.51
N ASP A 107 -7.33 13.23 2.29
CA ASP A 107 -6.05 12.58 2.03
C ASP A 107 -6.16 11.65 0.81
N ILE A 108 -7.28 10.94 0.65
CA ILE A 108 -7.53 10.13 -0.55
C ILE A 108 -7.55 11.00 -1.81
N ILE A 109 -8.31 12.09 -1.81
CA ILE A 109 -8.39 13.00 -2.97
C ILE A 109 -6.99 13.50 -3.32
N SER A 110 -6.24 13.97 -2.31
CA SER A 110 -4.87 14.44 -2.49
C SER A 110 -3.94 13.36 -3.05
N CYS A 111 -4.04 12.12 -2.54
CA CYS A 111 -3.27 10.98 -3.04
C CYS A 111 -3.60 10.66 -4.51
N VAL A 112 -4.89 10.69 -4.88
CA VAL A 112 -5.36 10.41 -6.24
C VAL A 112 -4.88 11.48 -7.20
N GLU A 113 -5.02 12.75 -6.85
CA GLU A 113 -4.49 13.87 -7.64
C GLU A 113 -2.99 13.72 -7.88
N MET A 114 -2.21 13.44 -6.83
CA MET A 114 -0.76 13.25 -6.94
C MET A 114 -0.40 12.03 -7.79
N TRP A 115 -1.14 10.93 -7.68
CA TRP A 115 -0.95 9.74 -8.52
C TRP A 115 -1.21 10.01 -10.00
N PHE A 116 -2.22 10.82 -10.33
CA PHE A 116 -2.45 11.27 -11.71
C PHE A 116 -1.34 12.20 -12.22
N GLU A 117 -0.74 13.01 -11.36
CA GLU A 117 0.34 13.93 -11.75
C GLU A 117 1.70 13.24 -11.97
N VAL A 118 1.99 12.12 -11.30
CA VAL A 118 3.30 11.42 -11.43
C VAL A 118 3.62 11.07 -12.89
N PRO A 119 2.71 10.45 -13.68
CA PRO A 119 2.91 10.22 -15.12
C PRO A 119 3.06 11.51 -15.94
N VAL A 120 2.34 12.58 -15.58
CA VAL A 120 2.39 13.87 -16.31
C VAL A 120 3.80 14.47 -16.23
N ARG A 121 4.41 14.41 -15.05
CA ARG A 121 5.74 14.98 -14.78
C ARG A 121 6.88 14.18 -15.41
N THR A 122 6.75 12.86 -15.50
CA THR A 122 7.75 11.97 -16.12
C THR A 122 7.57 11.84 -17.64
N SER A 123 6.42 12.26 -18.19
CA SER A 123 6.17 12.28 -19.63
C SER A 123 6.99 13.38 -20.35
N LYS A 124 7.46 13.05 -21.57
CA LYS A 124 8.09 14.03 -22.48
C LYS A 124 7.10 15.19 -22.73
N PRO A 125 7.59 16.44 -22.87
CA PRO A 125 6.74 17.65 -22.90
C PRO A 125 5.61 17.66 -23.94
N GLY A 126 5.68 16.84 -25.00
CA GLY A 126 4.63 16.72 -26.01
C GLY A 126 3.32 16.09 -25.55
N ASN A 127 3.30 15.31 -24.46
CA ASN A 127 2.09 14.62 -23.98
C ASN A 127 1.34 15.36 -22.87
N ARG A 128 1.86 16.49 -22.38
CA ARG A 128 1.28 17.23 -21.24
C ARG A 128 -0.02 17.97 -21.58
N TYR A 129 -0.32 18.15 -22.86
CA TYR A 129 -1.51 18.88 -23.31
C TYR A 129 -2.79 18.03 -23.23
N PHE A 130 -2.69 16.70 -23.33
CA PHE A 130 -3.85 15.81 -23.28
C PHE A 130 -4.40 15.57 -21.87
N LEU A 131 -3.65 15.93 -20.83
CA LEU A 131 -4.00 15.71 -19.42
C LEU A 131 -4.47 17.00 -18.71
N LYS A 132 -4.48 18.14 -19.41
CA LYS A 132 -5.01 19.41 -18.87
C LYS A 132 -6.51 19.62 -19.13
N ASP A 133 -7.09 18.83 -20.02
CA ASP A 133 -8.50 18.93 -20.44
C ASP A 133 -9.39 17.81 -19.83
N LEU A 134 -8.86 17.09 -18.84
CA LEU A 134 -9.55 16.13 -17.98
C LEU A 134 -9.81 16.77 -16.61
#